data_AF-A0A929ZVY7-F1
#
_entry.id   AF-A0A929ZVY7-F1
#
_cell.length_a   1.000
_cell.length_b   1.000
_cell.length_c   1.000
_cell.angle_alpha   90.00
_cell.angle_beta   90.00
_cell.angle_gamma   90.00
#
_symmetry.space_group_name_H-M   'P 1'
#
loop_
_entity.id
_entity.type
_entity.pdbx_description
1 polymer ?
#
loop_
_entity_poly.entity_id
_entity_poly.type
_entity_poly.pdbx_seq_one_letter_code
_entity_poly.pdbx_strand_id
1 'polypeptide(L)'
;MGDKCRKTVRFKEDLVAWRYLLADLQERNKEDRKYISHDTLARMIGMKMITFMKYNRGDIPRISLHYFFEYCRALDIDSTEFFSGLAKIIEKDKKENPDDYK
;
A
#
# COMPACT_ATOMS: atom_id res chain seq x y z
N MET A 1 19.30 -8.71 -29.30
CA MET A 1 18.87 -9.00 -27.91
C MET A 1 17.75 -8.04 -27.59
N GLY A 2 16.50 -8.47 -27.78
CA GLY A 2 15.33 -7.63 -27.52
C GLY A 2 15.03 -7.66 -26.03
N ASP A 3 15.36 -6.58 -25.34
CA ASP A 3 15.10 -6.42 -23.92
C ASP A 3 13.59 -6.36 -23.72
N LYS A 4 12.98 -7.53 -23.50
CA LYS A 4 11.59 -7.68 -23.05
C LYS A 4 11.53 -7.20 -21.61
N CYS A 5 11.65 -5.89 -21.43
CA CYS A 5 11.26 -5.21 -20.21
C CYS A 5 9.75 -5.44 -20.11
N ARG A 6 9.36 -6.53 -19.44
CA ARG A 6 7.96 -6.82 -19.08
C ARG A 6 7.48 -5.55 -18.39
N LYS A 7 6.63 -4.77 -19.06
CA LYS A 7 5.86 -3.71 -18.40
C LYS A 7 5.14 -4.40 -17.26
N THR A 8 5.60 -4.17 -16.03
CA THR A 8 4.88 -4.60 -14.83
C THR A 8 3.49 -4.02 -14.98
N VAL A 9 2.46 -4.86 -15.13
CA VAL A 9 1.08 -4.40 -15.18
C VAL A 9 0.82 -3.74 -13.83
N ARG A 10 0.82 -2.40 -13.82
CA ARG A 10 0.60 -1.62 -12.62
C ARG A 10 -0.90 -1.60 -12.40
N PHE A 11 -1.37 -2.38 -11.44
CA PHE A 11 -2.74 -2.27 -10.99
C PHE A 11 -2.88 -0.96 -10.22
N LYS A 12 -3.54 0.03 -10.82
CA LYS A 12 -3.71 1.37 -10.24
C LYS A 12 -4.34 1.31 -8.85
N GLU A 13 -5.35 0.45 -8.65
CA GLU A 13 -5.96 0.19 -7.35
C GLU A 13 -4.94 -0.24 -6.28
N ASP A 14 -4.03 -1.15 -6.63
CA ASP A 14 -3.05 -1.66 -5.68
C ASP A 14 -1.99 -0.60 -5.34
N LEU A 15 -1.66 0.27 -6.30
CA LEU A 15 -0.81 1.44 -6.06
C LEU A 15 -1.47 2.44 -5.12
N VAL A 16 -2.75 2.75 -5.35
CA VAL A 16 -3.51 3.65 -4.48
C VAL A 16 -3.62 3.04 -3.08
N ALA A 17 -3.91 1.74 -2.98
CA ALA A 17 -4.00 1.05 -1.71
C ALA A 17 -2.67 1.03 -0.95
N TRP A 18 -1.56 0.77 -1.63
CA TRP A 18 -0.24 0.82 -1.02
C TRP A 18 0.09 2.22 -0.50
N ARG A 19 -0.19 3.26 -1.30
CA ARG A 19 0.03 4.67 -0.90
C ARG A 19 -0.83 5.08 0.29
N TYR A 20 -2.08 4.61 0.33
CA TYR A 20 -2.98 4.85 1.45
C TYR A 20 -2.41 4.31 2.77
N LEU A 21 -1.91 3.06 2.78
CA LEU A 21 -1.26 2.47 3.94
C LEU A 21 -0.03 3.28 4.39
N LEU A 22 0.82 3.70 3.45
CA LEU A 22 2.01 4.49 3.79
C LEU A 22 1.66 5.88 4.34
N ALA A 23 0.59 6.51 3.83
CA ALA A 23 0.12 7.79 4.33
C ALA A 23 -0.44 7.68 5.76
N ASP A 24 -1.22 6.63 6.05
CA ASP A 24 -1.70 6.35 7.41
C ASP A 24 -0.52 6.13 8.38
N LEU A 25 0.49 5.34 7.97
CA LEU A 25 1.70 5.15 8.77
C LEU A 25 2.44 6.47 9.01
N GLN A 26 2.53 7.33 7.99
CA GLN A 26 3.20 8.62 8.09
C GLN A 26 2.52 9.52 9.12
N GLU A 27 1.18 9.56 9.17
CA GLU A 27 0.47 10.39 10.14
C GLU A 27 0.59 9.83 11.56
N ARG A 28 0.51 8.52 11.72
CA ARG A 28 0.80 7.87 13.01
C ARG A 28 2.22 8.17 13.49
N ASN A 29 3.20 8.18 12.59
CA ASN A 29 4.58 8.56 12.93
C ASN A 29 4.75 10.03 13.31
N LYS A 30 3.82 10.93 12.97
CA LYS A 30 3.81 12.32 13.44
C LYS A 30 3.16 12.45 14.81
N GLU A 31 2.14 11.64 15.09
CA GLU A 31 1.35 11.69 16.32
C GLU A 31 2.00 10.90 17.47
N ASP A 32 2.74 9.84 17.16
CA ASP A 32 3.27 8.89 18.13
C ASP A 32 4.76 9.10 18.44
N ARG A 33 5.20 8.74 19.66
CA ARG A 33 6.61 8.86 20.08
C ARG A 33 7.52 7.78 19.50
N LYS A 34 6.98 6.70 18.92
CA LYS A 34 7.77 5.57 18.43
C LYS A 34 7.69 5.47 16.91
N TYR A 35 8.65 6.10 16.25
CA TYR A 35 8.80 6.06 14.80
C TYR A 35 8.90 4.61 14.27
N ILE A 36 8.01 4.26 13.35
CA ILE A 36 8.00 2.99 12.62
C ILE A 36 8.70 3.20 11.29
N SER A 37 9.86 2.55 11.14
CA SER A 37 10.60 2.53 9.88
C SER A 37 9.94 1.62 8.85
N HIS A 38 10.30 1.79 7.57
CA HIS A 38 9.88 0.89 6.50
C HIS A 38 10.28 -0.58 6.72
N ASP A 39 11.46 -0.83 7.32
CA ASP A 39 11.91 -2.19 7.65
C ASP A 39 11.06 -2.80 8.77
N THR A 40 10.70 -2.00 9.78
CA THR A 40 9.76 -2.39 10.83
C THR A 40 8.39 -2.72 10.24
N LEU A 41 7.85 -1.85 9.38
CA LEU A 41 6.56 -2.07 8.70
C LEU A 41 6.60 -3.37 7.89
N ALA A 42 7.63 -3.58 7.07
CA ALA A 42 7.75 -4.78 6.25
C ALA A 42 7.73 -6.07 7.09
N ARG A 43 8.40 -6.07 8.25
CA ARG A 43 8.34 -7.20 9.19
C ARG A 43 6.96 -7.37 9.81
N MET A 44 6.31 -6.28 10.22
CA MET A 44 4.96 -6.31 10.81
C MET A 44 3.95 -6.95 9.87
N ILE A 45 3.98 -6.58 8.59
CA ILE A 45 3.04 -7.10 7.58
C ILE A 45 3.51 -8.43 6.95
N GLY A 46 4.61 -9.01 7.42
CA GLY A 46 5.15 -10.26 6.87
C GLY A 46 5.65 -10.16 5.43
N MET A 47 6.00 -8.97 4.95
CA MET A 47 6.46 -8.73 3.58
C MET A 47 7.99 -8.79 3.48
N LYS A 48 8.51 -9.57 2.54
CA LYS A 48 9.95 -9.55 2.22
C LYS A 48 10.37 -8.15 1.76
N MET A 49 11.48 -7.63 2.28
CA MET A 49 11.99 -6.30 1.93
C MET A 49 12.20 -6.09 0.42
N ILE A 50 12.58 -7.13 -0.32
CA ILE A 50 12.71 -7.05 -1.79
C ILE A 50 11.35 -6.71 -2.43
N THR A 51 10.27 -7.33 -1.95
CA THR A 51 8.90 -7.05 -2.42
C THR A 51 8.47 -5.66 -1.99
N PHE A 52 8.72 -5.29 -0.73
CA PHE A 52 8.42 -3.96 -0.21
C PHE A 52 9.05 -2.84 -1.05
N MET A 53 10.32 -2.99 -1.42
CA MET A 53 11.02 -2.01 -2.25
C MET A 53 10.48 -1.93 -3.68
N LYS A 54 9.96 -3.03 -4.25
CA LYS A 54 9.26 -2.99 -5.54
C LYS A 54 7.99 -2.17 -5.45
N TYR A 55 7.23 -2.33 -4.36
CA TYR A 55 6.01 -1.58 -4.14
C TYR A 55 6.27 -0.08 -4.01
N ASN A 56 7.31 0.30 -3.26
CA ASN A 56 7.73 1.70 -3.12
C ASN A 56 8.20 2.35 -4.43
N ARG A 57 8.70 1.56 -5.38
CA ARG A 57 9.07 2.05 -6.73
C ARG A 57 7.88 2.13 -7.69
N GLY A 58 6.70 1.70 -7.26
CA GLY A 58 5.50 1.62 -8.10
C GLY A 58 5.46 0.39 -9.02
N ASP A 59 6.39 -0.57 -8.84
CA ASP A 59 6.36 -1.88 -9.48
C ASP A 59 5.51 -2.84 -8.64
N ILE A 60 4.22 -2.54 -8.57
CA ILE A 60 3.28 -3.23 -7.68
C ILE A 60 2.64 -4.40 -8.43
N PRO A 61 3.04 -5.67 -8.17
CA PRO A 61 2.17 -6.80 -8.48
C PRO A 61 0.90 -6.71 -7.62
N ARG A 62 -0.11 -7.54 -7.89
CA ARG A 62 -1.33 -7.58 -7.07
C ARG A 62 -1.00 -7.62 -5.58
N ILE A 63 -1.50 -6.65 -4.83
CA ILE A 63 -1.30 -6.58 -3.38
C ILE A 63 -2.23 -7.58 -2.69
N SER A 64 -1.70 -8.27 -1.68
CA SER A 64 -2.51 -9.15 -0.86
C SER A 64 -3.23 -8.35 0.22
N LEU A 65 -4.54 -8.57 0.38
CA LEU A 65 -5.33 -8.01 1.49
C LEU A 65 -4.75 -8.41 2.86
N HIS A 66 -4.07 -9.56 2.94
CA HIS A 66 -3.41 -10.02 4.16
C HIS A 66 -2.46 -8.97 4.74
N TYR A 67 -1.71 -8.24 3.91
CA TYR A 67 -0.78 -7.23 4.40
C TYR A 67 -1.47 -6.07 5.14
N PHE A 68 -2.67 -5.71 4.71
CA PHE A 68 -3.47 -4.67 5.37
C PHE A 68 -4.11 -5.17 6.67
N PHE A 69 -4.53 -6.44 6.72
CA PHE A 69 -5.00 -7.05 7.97
C PHE A 69 -3.88 -7.14 9.01
N GLU A 70 -2.68 -7.58 8.60
CA GLU A 70 -1.53 -7.62 9.50
C GLU A 70 -1.11 -6.23 9.96
N TYR A 71 -1.19 -5.23 9.07
CA TYR A 71 -0.96 -3.82 9.42
C TYR A 71 -1.95 -3.34 10.49
N CYS A 72 -3.24 -3.56 10.29
CA CYS A 72 -4.27 -3.15 11.25
C CYS A 72 -4.08 -3.87 12.59
N ARG A 73 -3.83 -5.18 12.57
CA ARG A 73 -3.60 -5.99 13.76
C ARG A 73 -2.37 -5.53 14.54
N ALA A 74 -1.27 -5.21 13.85
CA ALA A 74 -0.02 -4.82 14.49
C ALA A 74 -0.06 -3.43 15.13
N LEU A 75 -1.01 -2.58 14.71
CA LEU A 75 -1.17 -1.21 15.19
C LEU A 75 -2.49 -0.97 15.93
N ASP A 76 -3.23 -2.03 16.25
CA ASP A 76 -4.53 -1.98 16.93
C ASP A 76 -5.52 -1.01 16.24
N ILE A 77 -5.57 -1.08 14.91
CA ILE A 77 -6.46 -0.27 14.05
C ILE A 77 -7.74 -1.06 13.80
N ASP A 78 -8.90 -0.39 13.89
CA ASP A 78 -10.14 -0.97 13.39
C ASP A 78 -10.05 -1.18 11.87
N SER A 79 -9.95 -2.45 11.47
CA SER A 79 -9.85 -2.82 10.07
C SER A 79 -11.06 -2.36 9.24
N THR A 80 -12.26 -2.30 9.83
CA THR A 80 -13.48 -1.86 9.14
C THR A 80 -13.37 -0.39 8.77
N GLU A 81 -12.93 0.45 9.71
CA GLU A 81 -12.71 1.87 9.47
C GLU A 81 -11.60 2.11 8.45
N PHE A 82 -10.49 1.38 8.59
CA PHE A 82 -9.37 1.45 7.66
C PHE A 82 -9.78 1.09 6.23
N PHE A 83 -10.48 -0.04 6.04
CA PHE A 83 -10.94 -0.46 4.71
C PHE A 83 -12.06 0.44 4.15
N SER A 84 -12.92 1.02 4.99
CA SER A 84 -13.89 2.02 4.56
C SER A 84 -13.18 3.28 4.03
N GLY A 85 -12.13 3.73 4.72
CA GLY A 85 -11.29 4.84 4.27
C GLY A 85 -10.60 4.54 2.95
N LEU A 86 -9.98 3.36 2.83
CA LEU A 86 -9.35 2.89 1.60
C LEU A 86 -10.33 2.87 0.43
N ALA A 87 -11.54 2.31 0.61
CA ALA A 87 -12.55 2.24 -0.42
C ALA A 87 -12.93 3.64 -0.95
N LYS A 88 -13.17 4.60 -0.05
CA LYS A 88 -13.47 5.99 -0.41
C LYS A 88 -12.35 6.64 -1.22
N ILE A 89 -11.09 6.38 -0.86
CA ILE A 89 -9.92 6.90 -1.58
C ILE A 89 -9.82 6.30 -2.98
N ILE A 90 -10.03 4.99 -3.13
CA ILE A 90 -10.04 4.33 -4.44
C ILE A 90 -11.18 4.88 -5.32
N GLU A 91 -12.39 5.04 -4.77
CA GLU A 91 -13.52 5.60 -5.51
C GLU A 91 -13.25 7.04 -5.97
N LYS A 92 -12.62 7.85 -5.12
CA LYS A 92 -12.23 9.22 -5.46
C LYS A 92 -11.17 9.22 -6.58
N ASP A 93 -10.08 8.46 -6.43
CA ASP A 93 -9.00 8.41 -7.41
C ASP A 93 -9.50 7.91 -8.78
N LYS A 94 -10.43 6.95 -8.79
CA LYS A 94 -11.08 6.46 -10.01
C LYS A 94 -11.95 7.51 -10.70
N LYS A 95 -12.64 8.37 -9.94
CA LYS A 95 -13.43 9.48 -10.52
C LYS A 95 -12.52 10.57 -11.09
N GLU A 96 -11.39 10.84 -10.45
CA GLU A 96 -10.44 11.87 -10.85
C GLU A 96 -9.55 11.42 -12.02
N ASN A 97 -9.20 10.12 -12.07
CA ASN A 97 -8.26 9.54 -13.05
C ASN A 97 -8.85 8.29 -13.75
N PRO A 98 -10.01 8.37 -14.42
CA PRO A 98 -10.71 7.19 -14.93
C PRO A 98 -9.91 6.40 -15.99
N ASP A 99 -9.03 7.06 -16.74
CA ASP A 99 -8.20 6.42 -17.78
C ASP A 99 -7.08 5.54 -17.20
N ASP A 100 -6.64 5.80 -15.97
CA ASP A 100 -5.60 5.02 -15.29
C ASP A 100 -6.10 3.64 -14.80
N TYR A 101 -7.40 3.40 -14.87
CA TYR A 101 -8.07 2.18 -14.41
C TYR A 101 -8.57 1.29 -15.57
N LYS A 102 -8.24 1.64 -16.82
CA LYS A 102 -8.68 0.92 -18.04
C LYS A 102 -7.74 -0.21 -18.43
#